data_AF-A0A2H1WK39-F1
#
_entry.id   AF-A0A2H1WK39-F1
#
_cell.length_a   1.000
_cell.length_b   1.000
_cell.length_c   1.000
_cell.angle_alpha   90.00
_cell.angle_beta   90.00
_cell.angle_gamma   90.00
#
_symmetry.space_group_name_H-M   'P 1'
#
loop_
_entity.id
_entity.type
_entity.pdbx_description
1 polymer ?
#
loop_
_entity_poly.entity_id
_entity_poly.type
_entity_poly.pdbx_seq_one_letter_code
_entity_poly.pdbx_strand_id
1 'polypeptide(L)'
;MKFVLLLFATIFVVATCDHLILGNTNNNQNMIYHTTAHYTAIPFIKRVKNIFYSGNSIINSIMAYDNKHTNASAAVTAGGIGYTYVNLRLKSERGKELDYDIGIYA
;
A
#
# COMPACT_ATOMS: atom_id res chain seq x y z
N MET A 1 -11.13 -13.81 36.16
CA MET A 1 -10.69 -12.48 35.65
C MET A 1 -9.42 -12.52 34.80
N LYS A 2 -8.44 -13.41 35.03
CA LYS A 2 -7.20 -13.49 34.21
C LYS A 2 -7.41 -13.92 32.74
N PHE A 3 -8.36 -14.82 32.47
CA PHE A 3 -8.63 -15.32 31.10
C PHE A 3 -9.33 -14.31 30.18
N VAL A 4 -10.19 -13.43 30.73
CA VAL A 4 -10.90 -12.40 29.94
C VAL A 4 -9.92 -11.33 29.44
N LEU A 5 -8.91 -11.00 30.24
CA LEU A 5 -7.88 -10.02 29.90
C LEU A 5 -6.94 -10.55 28.80
N LEU A 6 -6.70 -11.87 28.78
CA LEU A 6 -5.92 -12.53 27.73
C LEU A 6 -6.66 -12.60 26.39
N LEU A 7 -7.99 -12.79 26.42
CA LEU A 7 -8.85 -12.82 25.23
C LEU A 7 -8.95 -11.43 24.55
N PHE A 8 -8.93 -10.35 25.33
CA PHE A 8 -8.89 -8.98 24.78
C PHE A 8 -7.53 -8.61 24.18
N ALA A 9 -6.43 -9.15 24.71
CA ALA A 9 -5.08 -8.87 24.20
C ALA A 9 -4.82 -9.51 22.82
N THR A 10 -5.46 -10.64 22.50
CA THR A 10 -5.27 -11.33 21.22
C THR A 10 -6.00 -10.69 20.03
N ILE A 11 -7.00 -9.83 20.27
CA ILE A 11 -7.80 -9.19 19.21
C ILE A 11 -7.09 -7.96 18.62
N PHE A 12 -6.07 -7.43 19.28
CA PHE A 12 -5.29 -6.26 18.82
C PHE A 12 -4.05 -6.63 17.99
N VAL A 13 -4.09 -7.72 17.23
CA VAL A 13 -3.11 -7.93 16.16
C VAL A 13 -3.47 -6.97 15.03
N VAL A 14 -2.86 -5.78 15.07
CA VAL A 14 -2.91 -4.81 13.99
C VAL A 14 -2.22 -5.47 12.80
N ALA A 15 -2.99 -5.79 11.76
CA ALA A 15 -2.44 -6.22 10.48
C ALA A 15 -1.61 -5.07 9.89
N THR A 16 -0.32 -5.05 10.18
CA THR A 16 0.66 -4.19 9.53
C THR A 16 0.97 -4.86 8.20
N CYS A 17 0.40 -4.31 7.12
CA CYS A 17 0.72 -4.76 5.78
C CYS A 17 1.63 -3.70 5.16
N ASP A 18 2.93 -4.00 5.18
CA ASP A 18 3.98 -3.09 4.72
C ASP A 18 4.00 -3.01 3.19
N HIS A 19 3.72 -4.14 2.53
CA HIS A 19 3.61 -4.26 1.08
C HIS A 19 2.18 -4.56 0.67
N LEU A 20 1.70 -3.89 -0.38
CA LEU A 20 0.42 -4.18 -1.00
C LEU A 20 0.68 -4.84 -2.35
N ILE A 21 0.36 -6.13 -2.46
CA ILE A 21 0.37 -6.86 -3.72
C ILE A 21 -1.04 -7.38 -3.95
N LEU A 22 -1.67 -6.93 -5.01
CA LEU A 22 -2.98 -7.36 -5.45
C LEU A 22 -2.83 -7.98 -6.84
N GLY A 23 -3.44 -9.15 -7.04
CA GLY A 23 -3.36 -9.88 -8.32
C GLY A 23 -2.12 -10.77 -8.42
N ASN A 24 -1.89 -11.32 -9.62
CA ASN A 24 -0.75 -12.20 -9.89
C ASN A 24 0.33 -11.45 -10.67
N THR A 25 1.35 -10.96 -9.95
CA THR A 25 2.49 -10.23 -10.51
C THR A 25 3.51 -11.14 -11.23
N ASN A 26 3.42 -12.48 -11.08
CA ASN A 26 4.39 -13.42 -11.66
C ASN A 26 4.12 -13.74 -13.14
N ASN A 27 2.96 -13.38 -13.68
CA ASN A 27 2.48 -13.88 -14.97
C ASN A 27 2.78 -12.94 -16.16
N ASN A 28 4.04 -12.49 -16.30
CA ASN A 28 4.52 -11.77 -17.49
C ASN A 28 3.62 -10.60 -17.92
N GLN A 29 3.03 -9.89 -16.95
CA GLN A 29 2.08 -8.82 -17.21
C GLN A 29 2.80 -7.54 -17.63
N ASN A 30 2.20 -6.79 -18.55
CA ASN A 30 2.81 -5.56 -19.03
C ASN A 30 2.67 -4.46 -17.97
N MET A 31 3.79 -3.90 -17.52
CA MET A 31 3.76 -2.78 -16.58
C MET A 31 3.32 -1.53 -17.33
N ILE A 32 2.07 -1.14 -17.13
CA ILE A 32 1.45 0.01 -17.81
C ILE A 32 1.74 1.33 -17.10
N TYR A 33 2.09 1.28 -15.81
CA TYR A 33 2.44 2.46 -15.03
C TYR A 33 3.39 2.09 -13.91
N HIS A 34 4.40 2.93 -13.72
CA HIS A 34 5.38 2.81 -12.66
C HIS A 34 5.64 4.18 -12.08
N THR A 35 5.64 4.27 -10.74
CA THR A 35 5.98 5.51 -10.05
C THR A 35 6.60 5.21 -8.70
N THR A 36 7.55 6.05 -8.30
CA THR A 36 8.17 5.99 -6.99
C THR A 36 7.68 7.16 -6.14
N ALA A 37 7.14 6.85 -4.97
CA ALA A 37 6.62 7.82 -4.01
C ALA A 37 7.63 7.99 -2.87
N HIS A 38 8.67 8.81 -3.11
CA HIS A 38 9.71 9.10 -2.12
C HIS A 38 9.47 10.45 -1.42
N TYR A 39 9.52 10.42 -0.09
CA TYR A 39 9.07 11.50 0.77
C TYR A 39 9.84 11.51 2.09
N THR A 40 10.53 12.62 2.37
CA THR A 40 11.30 12.80 3.61
C THR A 40 10.45 12.73 4.87
N ALA A 41 11.08 12.28 5.96
CA ALA A 41 10.45 12.14 7.27
C ALA A 41 10.09 13.51 7.86
N ILE A 42 8.96 13.56 8.58
CA ILE A 42 8.62 14.69 9.45
C ILE A 42 8.56 14.16 10.88
N PRO A 43 9.37 14.68 11.82
CA PRO A 43 9.34 14.25 13.21
C PRO A 43 7.92 14.30 13.79
N PHE A 44 7.53 13.23 14.49
CA PHE A 44 6.24 13.07 15.17
C PHE A 44 4.97 13.10 14.30
N ILE A 45 5.08 13.27 12.98
CA ILE A 45 3.94 13.37 12.06
C ILE A 45 3.90 12.15 11.14
N LYS A 46 2.68 11.68 10.83
CA LYS A 46 2.42 10.72 9.74
C LYS A 46 2.01 11.49 8.50
N ARG A 47 2.55 11.13 7.34
CA ARG A 47 2.16 11.68 6.05
C ARG A 47 1.17 10.75 5.39
N VAL A 48 0.17 11.34 4.72
CA VAL A 48 -0.76 10.61 3.85
C VAL A 48 -0.64 11.20 2.45
N LYS A 49 -0.50 10.34 1.44
CA LYS A 49 -0.43 10.72 0.03
C LYS A 49 -1.34 9.81 -0.78
N ASN A 50 -1.99 10.39 -1.77
CA ASN A 50 -2.82 9.65 -2.70
C ASN A 50 -2.15 9.67 -4.08
N ILE A 51 -2.05 8.52 -4.70
CA ILE A 51 -1.55 8.33 -6.06
C ILE A 51 -2.74 7.86 -6.90
N PHE A 52 -3.07 8.63 -7.92
CA PHE A 52 -4.17 8.33 -8.82
C PHE A 52 -3.61 7.93 -10.19
N TYR A 53 -4.11 6.82 -10.70
CA TYR A 53 -3.86 6.35 -12.05
C TYR A 53 -5.19 6.13 -12.78
N SER A 54 -5.23 6.50 -14.06
CA SER A 54 -6.35 6.22 -14.97
C SER A 54 -5.80 5.97 -16.36
N GLY A 55 -6.30 4.93 -17.02
CA GLY A 55 -5.91 4.54 -18.37
C GLY A 55 -7.06 3.91 -19.15
N ASN A 56 -6.71 3.23 -20.25
CA ASN A 56 -7.67 2.56 -21.13
C ASN A 56 -7.66 1.03 -20.98
N SER A 57 -6.67 0.46 -20.30
CA SER A 57 -6.53 -0.99 -20.09
C SER A 57 -7.08 -1.39 -18.72
N ILE A 58 -7.66 -2.60 -18.65
CA ILE A 58 -8.12 -3.18 -17.39
C ILE A 58 -6.91 -3.55 -16.54
N ILE A 59 -6.87 -3.05 -15.31
CA ILE A 59 -5.81 -3.35 -14.36
C ILE A 59 -5.95 -4.79 -13.89
N ASN A 60 -4.89 -5.58 -14.08
CA ASN A 60 -4.83 -6.98 -13.69
C ASN A 60 -4.13 -7.19 -12.34
N SER A 61 -3.06 -6.44 -12.09
CA SER A 61 -2.32 -6.50 -10.83
C SER A 61 -1.80 -5.13 -10.41
N ILE A 62 -1.59 -4.97 -9.10
CA ILE A 62 -1.07 -3.76 -8.47
C ILE A 62 -0.02 -4.18 -7.45
N MET A 63 1.16 -3.59 -7.55
CA MET A 63 2.25 -3.77 -6.61
C MET A 63 2.57 -2.40 -6.00
N ALA A 64 2.59 -2.32 -4.68
CA ALA A 64 3.09 -1.19 -3.92
C ALA A 64 4.04 -1.75 -2.86
N TYR A 65 5.33 -1.62 -3.11
CA TYR A 65 6.41 -2.18 -2.32
C TYR A 65 7.07 -1.09 -1.49
N ASP A 66 7.10 -1.25 -0.16
CA ASP A 66 7.88 -0.37 0.72
C ASP A 66 9.38 -0.72 0.62
N ASN A 67 10.17 0.18 0.02
CA ASN A 67 11.61 0.00 -0.15
C ASN A 67 12.40 0.12 1.16
N LYS A 68 11.79 0.70 2.20
CA LYS A 68 12.44 0.97 3.49
C LYS A 68 12.01 0.01 4.59
N HIS A 69 11.12 -0.93 4.28
CA HIS A 69 10.59 -1.92 5.23
C HIS A 69 10.13 -1.26 6.53
N THR A 70 9.37 -0.18 6.40
CA THR A 70 8.78 0.57 7.53
C THR A 70 7.38 0.05 7.83
N ASN A 71 6.79 0.48 8.95
CA ASN A 71 5.37 0.22 9.23
C ASN A 71 4.44 1.18 8.45
N ALA A 72 4.86 1.60 7.25
CA ALA A 72 4.02 2.35 6.35
C ALA A 72 2.95 1.42 5.75
N SER A 73 1.87 2.01 5.22
CA SER A 73 0.77 1.21 4.66
C SER A 73 0.31 1.80 3.35
N ALA A 74 0.02 0.91 2.39
CA ALA A 74 -0.61 1.24 1.13
C ALA A 74 -1.99 0.56 1.06
N ALA A 75 -3.00 1.28 0.56
CA ALA A 75 -4.34 0.74 0.38
C ALA A 75 -5.02 1.34 -0.86
N VAL A 76 -5.78 0.53 -1.59
CA VAL A 76 -6.68 1.01 -2.64
C VAL A 76 -7.89 1.68 -1.98
N THR A 77 -8.18 2.92 -2.36
CA THR A 77 -9.35 3.68 -1.87
C THR A 77 -10.47 3.79 -2.89
N ALA A 78 -10.16 3.66 -4.18
CA ALA A 78 -11.13 3.62 -5.27
C ALA A 78 -10.56 2.86 -6.49
N GLY A 79 -11.44 2.25 -7.29
CA GLY A 79 -11.03 1.46 -8.45
C GLY A 79 -10.26 0.20 -8.06
N GLY A 80 -9.22 -0.15 -8.83
CA GLY A 80 -8.34 -1.28 -8.55
C GLY A 80 -8.37 -2.34 -9.65
N ILE A 81 -8.15 -3.60 -9.27
CA ILE A 81 -8.17 -4.73 -10.22
C ILE A 81 -9.56 -4.85 -10.85
N GLY A 82 -9.60 -5.06 -12.17
CA GLY A 82 -10.84 -5.11 -12.95
C GLY A 82 -11.37 -3.74 -13.39
N TYR A 83 -10.75 -2.65 -12.93
CA TYR A 83 -11.06 -1.28 -13.37
C TYR A 83 -9.94 -0.73 -14.26
N THR A 84 -10.23 0.35 -14.98
CA THR A 84 -9.22 1.07 -15.79
C THR A 84 -8.54 2.20 -15.02
N TYR A 85 -8.88 2.35 -13.73
CA TYR A 85 -8.33 3.38 -12.85
C TYR A 85 -8.14 2.83 -11.44
N VAL A 86 -7.23 3.44 -10.69
CA VAL A 86 -7.03 3.15 -9.27
C VAL A 86 -6.58 4.39 -8.51
N ASN A 87 -7.06 4.51 -7.28
CA ASN A 87 -6.55 5.46 -6.30
C ASN A 87 -5.89 4.72 -5.14
N LEU A 88 -4.59 4.92 -4.96
CA LEU A 88 -3.79 4.34 -3.89
C LEU A 88 -3.53 5.38 -2.81
N ARG A 89 -3.88 5.06 -1.57
CA ARG A 89 -3.52 5.85 -0.39
C ARG A 89 -2.32 5.23 0.29
N LEU A 90 -1.23 5.99 0.31
CA LEU A 90 0.00 5.69 1.03
C LEU A 90 0.01 6.46 2.35
N LYS A 91 0.40 5.79 3.43
CA LYS A 91 0.51 6.40 4.75
C LYS A 91 1.82 6.01 5.39
N SER A 92 2.63 7.00 5.77
CA SER A 92 3.92 6.79 6.41
C SER A 92 3.78 6.30 7.85
N GLU A 93 4.84 5.64 8.32
CA GLU A 93 5.09 5.51 9.74
C GLU A 93 5.42 6.89 10.36
N ARG A 94 5.17 7.04 11.67
CA ARG A 94 5.36 8.31 12.36
C ARG A 94 6.84 8.62 12.46
N GLY A 95 7.27 9.79 11.99
CA GLY A 95 8.68 10.19 12.08
C GLY A 95 9.60 9.42 11.15
N LYS A 96 9.06 8.67 10.18
CA LYS A 96 9.80 7.93 9.16
C LYS A 96 9.52 8.49 7.77
N GLU A 97 10.43 8.20 6.87
CA GLU A 97 10.27 8.48 5.44
C GLU A 97 9.15 7.60 4.87
N LEU A 98 8.63 7.99 3.71
CA LEU A 98 7.72 7.18 2.92
C LEU A 98 8.39 6.94 1.58
N ASP A 99 8.62 5.67 1.25
CA ASP A 99 9.32 5.26 0.04
C ASP A 99 8.66 3.99 -0.52
N TYR A 100 7.72 4.21 -1.44
CA TYR A 100 7.02 3.14 -2.13
C TYR A 100 7.41 3.09 -3.59
N ASP A 101 7.74 1.89 -4.07
CA ASP A 101 7.76 1.57 -5.49
C ASP A 101 6.39 1.01 -5.89
N ILE A 102 5.73 1.67 -6.85
CA ILE A 102 4.37 1.36 -7.27
C ILE A 102 4.38 0.94 -8.74
N GLY A 103 3.96 -0.29 -8.99
CA GLY A 103 3.73 -0.86 -10.32
C GLY A 103 2.26 -1.19 -10.53
N ILE A 104 1.71 -0.78 -11.67
CA ILE A 104 0.36 -1.17 -12.13
C ILE A 104 0.53 -1.94 -13.43
N TYR A 105 -0.17 -3.08 -13.50
CA TYR A 105 -0.05 -4.03 -14.60
C TYR A 105 -1.40 -4.26 -15.27
N ALA A 106 -1.38 -4.43 -16.59
CA ALA A 106 -2.53 -4.84 -17.39
C ALA A 106 -2.11 -5.90 -18.42
#